data_AF-A0A7W9IMQ9-F1
#
_entry.id   AF-A0A7W9IMQ9-F1
#
_cell.length_a   1.000
_cell.length_b   1.000
_cell.length_c   1.000
_cell.angle_alpha   90.00
_cell.angle_beta   90.00
_cell.angle_gamma   90.00
#
_symmetry.space_group_name_H-M   'P 1'
#
loop_
_entity.id
_entity.type
_entity.pdbx_description
1 polymer ?
#
loop_
_entity_poly.entity_id
_entity_poly.type
_entity_poly.pdbx_seq_one_letter_code
_entity_poly.pdbx_strand_id
1 'polypeptide(L)'
;MRAFAAAVVGRRRSQRAALRALATLTSLPGGARLVAGLFDHPRPPADVAVRLGAVVPVEFARDAIRALPVQGAGVIEVGPVAPADVPLVHRAVAGRRCRVIVRASVPEVAARLAPYVDRVVVGDEPDVVRLADPAVARATAALADPAVTVLAMPAVLVAAGPGWFQRVIEAVISAEAPAEAPAGLREITADPRRWPRWWWGLLVGLGMIGAGLGAAVITVGPVLLWYDEDYLGMDLHHLGAVTPALVPFLQHDRITMAGTMVAIGVLYAGLAWGGLRRGWGWARRAYLVSGLVAFSTLFCFLGTGFVEPLHAVVTVVLSPMFLLATWRPVRRRWRVRPEGPERLRRRALVGQFLMIVVGSGLLVGGAVVSVVGLTGVFVPTDLVFLGTDAGRLDAVNPRLVPFVAHDRAGFGGALMAVALAVVLLGMWGWRRGESWVWWSLALAAAAGFLPAVVVHVLIGYTSFEHLAPVYLGVGLTGLALALARPYLCAGRVGRRPVRR
;
A
#
# COMPACT_ATOMS: atom_id res chain seq x y z
N MET A 1 2.66 -14.95 -3.70
CA MET A 1 2.90 -15.99 -2.66
C MET A 1 2.02 -17.25 -2.76
N ARG A 2 0.68 -17.20 -2.94
CA ARG A 2 -0.17 -18.41 -2.94
C ARG A 2 0.17 -19.46 -4.01
N ALA A 3 0.50 -19.05 -5.25
CA ALA A 3 0.82 -20.00 -6.31
C ALA A 3 2.19 -20.67 -6.09
N PHE A 4 3.20 -19.88 -5.71
CA PHE A 4 4.56 -20.36 -5.47
C PHE A 4 4.68 -21.20 -4.18
N ALA A 5 4.09 -20.75 -3.07
CA ALA A 5 4.05 -21.53 -1.83
C ALA A 5 3.15 -22.77 -1.93
N ALA A 6 2.08 -22.75 -2.73
CA ALA A 6 1.28 -23.95 -2.99
C ALA A 6 2.00 -24.95 -3.90
N ALA A 7 2.84 -24.49 -4.83
CA ALA A 7 3.67 -25.33 -5.69
C ALA A 7 4.82 -26.00 -4.92
N VAL A 8 5.44 -25.29 -3.96
CA VAL A 8 6.60 -25.80 -3.21
C VAL A 8 6.22 -26.53 -1.91
N VAL A 9 5.18 -26.09 -1.21
CA VAL A 9 4.82 -26.59 0.14
C VAL A 9 3.46 -27.31 0.15
N GLY A 10 2.67 -27.23 -0.92
CA GLY A 10 1.30 -27.75 -0.99
C GLY A 10 0.26 -26.76 -0.44
N ARG A 11 -0.87 -26.60 -1.17
CA ARG A 11 -1.90 -25.58 -0.91
C ARG A 11 -2.41 -25.56 0.54
N ARG A 12 -2.68 -26.73 1.13
CA ARG A 12 -3.18 -26.85 2.51
C ARG A 12 -2.13 -26.45 3.55
N ARG A 13 -0.87 -26.83 3.37
CA ARG A 13 0.23 -26.50 4.30
C ARG A 13 0.52 -24.99 4.29
N SER A 14 0.53 -24.37 3.11
CA SER A 14 0.69 -22.91 2.97
C SER A 14 -0.45 -22.14 3.65
N GLN A 15 -1.71 -22.59 3.48
CA GLN A 15 -2.87 -21.98 4.15
C GLN A 15 -2.79 -22.10 5.67
N ARG A 16 -2.37 -23.27 6.17
CA ARG A 16 -2.18 -23.50 7.61
C ARG A 16 -1.06 -22.63 8.18
N ALA A 17 0.06 -22.53 7.47
CA ALA A 17 1.18 -21.68 7.88
C ALA A 17 0.77 -20.21 7.95
N ALA A 18 0.01 -19.72 6.96
CA ALA A 18 -0.51 -18.35 6.95
C ALA A 18 -1.48 -18.07 8.11
N LEU A 19 -2.39 -19.01 8.39
CA LEU A 19 -3.33 -18.89 9.52
C LEU A 19 -2.59 -18.86 10.86
N ARG A 20 -1.62 -19.76 11.05
CA ARG A 20 -0.75 -19.80 12.23
C ARG A 20 0.06 -18.52 12.39
N ALA A 21 0.68 -18.04 11.32
CA ALA A 21 1.46 -16.81 11.36
C ALA A 21 0.59 -15.62 11.79
N LEU A 22 -0.62 -15.48 11.22
CA LEU A 22 -1.57 -14.46 11.65
C LEU A 22 -1.97 -14.64 13.12
N ALA A 23 -2.25 -15.87 13.56
CA ALA A 23 -2.63 -16.15 14.94
C ALA A 23 -1.50 -15.82 15.93
N THR A 24 -0.25 -16.13 15.58
CA THR A 24 0.93 -15.77 16.37
C THR A 24 1.07 -14.26 16.46
N LEU A 25 1.00 -13.56 15.32
CA LEU A 25 1.09 -12.10 15.28
C LEU A 25 -0.02 -11.45 16.11
N THR A 26 -1.27 -11.89 16.01
CA THR A 26 -2.38 -11.30 16.77
C THR A 26 -2.35 -11.65 18.26
N SER A 27 -1.64 -12.71 18.65
CA SER A 27 -1.44 -13.10 20.05
C SER A 27 -0.43 -12.22 20.79
N LEU A 28 0.45 -11.52 20.06
CA LEU A 28 1.42 -10.60 20.67
C LEU A 28 0.72 -9.35 21.24
N PRO A 29 1.26 -8.74 22.31
CA PRO A 29 0.77 -7.45 22.81
C PRO A 29 0.70 -6.41 21.69
N GLY A 30 -0.48 -5.81 21.47
CA GLY A 30 -0.71 -4.86 20.39
C GLY A 30 -0.78 -5.47 18.97
N GLY A 31 -0.46 -6.75 18.79
CA GLY A 31 -0.41 -7.41 17.49
C GLY A 31 -1.73 -7.39 16.72
N ALA A 32 -2.86 -7.56 17.40
CA ALA A 32 -4.18 -7.41 16.78
C ALA A 32 -4.43 -6.00 16.22
N ARG A 33 -3.93 -4.95 16.90
CA ARG A 33 -4.02 -3.56 16.41
C ARG A 33 -3.10 -3.33 15.22
N LEU A 34 -1.89 -3.89 15.25
CA LEU A 34 -0.94 -3.84 14.14
C LEU A 34 -1.52 -4.51 12.88
N VAL A 35 -2.06 -5.71 13.01
CA VAL A 35 -2.67 -6.45 11.90
C VAL A 35 -3.87 -5.68 11.35
N ALA A 36 -4.77 -5.18 12.21
CA ALA A 36 -5.90 -4.36 11.79
C ALA A 36 -5.45 -3.06 11.08
N GLY A 37 -4.35 -2.45 11.52
CA GLY A 37 -3.74 -1.27 10.90
C GLY A 37 -3.14 -1.57 9.52
N LEU A 38 -2.44 -2.68 9.38
CA LEU A 38 -1.80 -3.13 8.14
C LEU A 38 -2.82 -3.47 7.04
N PHE A 39 -3.94 -4.07 7.40
CA PHE A 39 -4.98 -4.43 6.45
C PHE A 39 -5.97 -3.29 6.13
N ASP A 40 -6.04 -2.30 7.02
CA ASP A 40 -6.95 -1.15 6.98
C ASP A 40 -8.38 -1.50 6.52
N HIS A 41 -8.94 -2.55 7.10
CA HIS A 41 -10.32 -2.93 6.83
C HIS A 41 -11.29 -1.92 7.45
N PRO A 42 -12.40 -1.59 6.77
CA PRO A 42 -13.47 -0.81 7.39
C PRO A 42 -14.02 -1.59 8.58
N ARG A 43 -14.32 -0.87 9.67
CA ARG A 43 -15.01 -1.48 10.81
C ARG A 43 -16.40 -1.93 10.35
N PRO A 44 -16.80 -3.20 10.62
CA PRO A 44 -18.14 -3.66 10.31
C PRO A 44 -19.18 -2.85 11.09
N PRO A 45 -20.40 -2.65 10.53
CA PRO A 45 -21.56 -2.25 11.31
C PRO A 45 -21.75 -3.16 12.53
N ALA A 46 -22.24 -2.62 13.64
CA ALA A 46 -22.29 -3.34 14.91
C ALA A 46 -23.13 -4.63 14.84
N ASP A 47 -24.23 -4.60 14.08
CA ASP A 47 -25.12 -5.73 13.84
C ASP A 47 -24.45 -6.79 12.92
N VAL A 48 -23.68 -6.37 11.91
CA VAL A 48 -22.94 -7.28 11.02
C VAL A 48 -21.78 -7.93 11.77
N ALA A 49 -21.11 -7.18 12.65
CA ALA A 49 -19.96 -7.65 13.41
C ALA A 49 -20.28 -8.90 14.25
N VAL A 50 -21.51 -9.01 14.74
CA VAL A 50 -21.95 -10.14 15.59
C VAL A 50 -22.66 -11.26 14.81
N ARG A 51 -22.76 -11.12 13.47
CA ARG A 51 -23.48 -12.06 12.58
C ARG A 51 -22.67 -12.56 11.39
N LEU A 52 -21.49 -11.99 11.12
CA LEU A 52 -20.61 -12.42 10.04
C LEU A 52 -19.42 -13.22 10.59
N GLY A 53 -19.22 -14.43 10.06
CA GLY A 53 -18.27 -15.35 10.66
C GLY A 53 -17.76 -16.46 9.76
N ALA A 54 -17.06 -17.43 10.35
CA ALA A 54 -16.51 -18.59 9.66
C ALA A 54 -16.88 -19.89 10.38
N VAL A 55 -17.07 -20.97 9.60
CA VAL A 55 -17.08 -22.34 10.12
C VAL A 55 -15.66 -22.89 10.06
N VAL A 56 -15.19 -23.45 11.18
CA VAL A 56 -13.80 -23.90 11.35
C VAL A 56 -13.77 -25.29 11.98
N PRO A 57 -13.00 -26.23 11.41
CA PRO A 57 -12.73 -27.53 12.05
C PRO A 57 -12.01 -27.38 13.40
N VAL A 58 -12.23 -28.32 14.31
CA VAL A 58 -11.65 -28.33 15.66
C VAL A 58 -10.13 -28.12 15.65
N GLU A 59 -9.43 -28.79 14.72
CA GLU A 59 -7.97 -28.74 14.58
C GLU A 59 -7.40 -27.33 14.26
N PHE A 60 -8.23 -26.40 13.80
CA PHE A 60 -7.85 -25.02 13.50
C PHE A 60 -8.52 -23.98 14.42
N ALA A 61 -9.35 -24.41 15.38
CA ALA A 61 -10.17 -23.53 16.21
C ALA A 61 -9.32 -22.44 16.91
N ARG A 62 -8.21 -22.84 17.55
CA ARG A 62 -7.34 -21.92 18.29
C ARG A 62 -6.77 -20.82 17.39
N ASP A 63 -6.22 -21.19 16.24
CA ASP A 63 -5.60 -20.25 15.32
C ASP A 63 -6.66 -19.34 14.69
N ALA A 64 -7.81 -19.91 14.30
CA ALA A 64 -8.89 -19.15 13.68
C ALA A 64 -9.55 -18.14 14.63
N ILE A 65 -9.81 -18.51 15.89
CA ILE A 65 -10.36 -17.62 16.93
C ILE A 65 -9.43 -16.41 17.16
N ARG A 66 -8.12 -16.57 16.95
CA ARG A 66 -7.14 -15.48 17.13
C ARG A 66 -6.91 -14.66 15.85
N ALA A 67 -6.98 -15.28 14.68
CA ALA A 67 -6.60 -14.67 13.42
C ALA A 67 -7.76 -14.09 12.60
N LEU A 68 -8.94 -14.72 12.61
CA LEU A 68 -10.05 -14.31 11.75
C LEU A 68 -10.84 -13.09 12.25
N PRO A 69 -10.97 -12.80 13.57
CA PRO A 69 -11.68 -11.61 14.02
C PRO A 69 -11.07 -10.29 13.52
N VAL A 70 -9.74 -10.20 13.45
CA VAL A 70 -9.05 -9.01 12.91
C VAL A 70 -9.27 -8.84 11.39
N GLN A 71 -9.77 -9.87 10.71
CA GLN A 71 -10.13 -9.84 9.30
C GLN A 71 -11.61 -9.49 9.09
N GLY A 72 -12.42 -9.43 10.16
CA GLY A 72 -13.84 -9.12 10.12
C GLY A 72 -14.79 -10.28 10.44
N ALA A 73 -14.27 -11.47 10.78
CA ALA A 73 -15.09 -12.60 11.22
C ALA A 73 -15.36 -12.50 12.74
N GLY A 74 -16.43 -11.82 13.14
CA GLY A 74 -16.77 -11.65 14.55
C GLY A 74 -17.44 -12.86 15.20
N VAL A 75 -17.87 -13.84 14.39
CA VAL A 75 -18.41 -15.12 14.84
C VAL A 75 -17.56 -16.28 14.31
N ILE A 76 -17.22 -17.24 15.17
CA ILE A 76 -16.50 -18.46 14.78
C ILE A 76 -17.33 -19.67 15.23
N GLU A 77 -17.83 -20.44 14.27
CA GLU A 77 -18.42 -21.74 14.54
C GLU A 77 -17.33 -22.81 14.51
N VAL A 78 -17.18 -23.54 15.61
CA VAL A 78 -16.29 -24.70 15.73
C VAL A 78 -17.12 -25.97 15.66
N GLY A 79 -16.88 -26.80 14.65
CA GLY A 79 -17.43 -28.16 14.64
C GLY A 79 -17.50 -28.85 13.28
N PRO A 80 -17.97 -30.12 13.25
CA PRO A 80 -18.55 -30.84 14.39
C PRO A 80 -17.54 -31.14 15.50
N VAL A 81 -17.99 -31.11 16.75
CA VAL A 81 -17.16 -31.38 17.95
C VAL A 81 -17.60 -32.70 18.58
N ALA A 82 -16.69 -33.67 18.65
CA ALA A 82 -16.89 -34.96 19.30
C ALA A 82 -16.48 -34.91 20.80
N PRO A 83 -16.86 -35.91 21.62
CA PRO A 83 -16.44 -35.98 23.04
C PRO A 83 -14.93 -35.87 23.26
N ALA A 84 -14.13 -36.45 22.35
CA ALA A 84 -12.66 -36.39 22.41
C ALA A 84 -12.09 -34.99 22.15
N ASP A 85 -12.84 -34.13 21.46
CA ASP A 85 -12.41 -32.79 21.06
C ASP A 85 -12.62 -31.73 22.15
N VAL A 86 -13.44 -32.03 23.17
CA VAL A 86 -13.83 -31.07 24.23
C VAL A 86 -12.61 -30.38 24.88
N PRO A 87 -11.53 -31.09 25.28
CA PRO A 87 -10.36 -30.44 25.87
C PRO A 87 -9.61 -29.52 24.89
N LEU A 88 -9.65 -29.83 23.59
CA LEU A 88 -9.03 -28.99 22.56
C LEU A 88 -9.83 -27.71 22.34
N VAL A 89 -11.17 -27.82 22.25
CA VAL A 89 -12.08 -26.67 22.13
C VAL A 89 -11.98 -25.77 23.36
N HIS A 90 -12.00 -26.35 24.56
CA HIS A 90 -11.87 -25.61 25.81
C HIS A 90 -10.59 -24.75 25.84
N ARG A 91 -9.44 -25.33 25.43
CA ARG A 91 -8.17 -24.58 25.30
C ARG A 91 -8.20 -23.53 24.19
N ALA A 92 -8.93 -23.78 23.10
CA ALA A 92 -9.03 -22.86 21.97
C ALA A 92 -9.86 -21.61 22.30
N VAL A 93 -10.92 -21.75 23.11
CA VAL A 93 -11.82 -20.64 23.46
C VAL A 93 -11.35 -19.82 24.67
N ALA A 94 -10.32 -20.29 25.38
CA ALA A 94 -9.70 -19.57 26.47
C ALA A 94 -9.13 -18.22 26.00
N GLY A 95 -9.59 -17.13 26.62
CA GLY A 95 -9.17 -15.77 26.26
C GLY A 95 -9.65 -15.30 24.89
N ARG A 96 -10.74 -15.87 24.36
CA ARG A 96 -11.33 -15.46 23.07
C ARG A 96 -11.79 -13.99 23.10
N ARG A 97 -11.80 -13.38 21.90
CA ARG A 97 -12.24 -11.98 21.68
C ARG A 97 -13.37 -11.87 20.65
N CYS A 98 -13.95 -12.99 20.28
CA CYS A 98 -15.03 -13.10 19.32
C CYS A 98 -16.08 -14.06 19.84
N ARG A 99 -17.28 -14.00 19.25
CA ARG A 99 -18.36 -14.92 19.56
C ARG A 99 -18.02 -16.30 19.04
N VAL A 100 -18.11 -17.33 19.88
CA VAL A 100 -17.88 -18.71 19.48
C VAL A 100 -19.17 -19.50 19.56
N ILE A 101 -19.51 -20.15 18.45
CA ILE A 101 -20.59 -21.13 18.36
C ILE A 101 -19.94 -22.51 18.31
N VAL A 102 -20.42 -23.48 19.09
CA VAL A 102 -19.98 -24.87 18.96
C VAL A 102 -21.08 -25.69 18.31
N ARG A 103 -20.74 -26.45 17.27
CA ARG A 103 -21.62 -27.47 16.70
C ARG A 103 -21.26 -28.82 17.29
N ALA A 104 -21.99 -29.24 18.32
CA ALA A 104 -21.75 -30.49 19.03
C ALA A 104 -22.30 -31.68 18.24
N SER A 105 -21.57 -32.80 18.24
CA SER A 105 -22.05 -34.04 17.60
C SER A 105 -23.12 -34.77 18.43
N VAL A 106 -23.14 -34.54 19.74
CA VAL A 106 -24.06 -35.17 20.70
C VAL A 106 -24.44 -34.19 21.83
N PRO A 107 -25.61 -34.34 22.48
CA PRO A 107 -26.07 -33.45 23.55
C PRO A 107 -25.12 -33.36 24.76
N GLU A 108 -24.42 -34.44 25.10
CA GLU A 108 -23.45 -34.45 26.21
C GLU A 108 -22.29 -33.47 25.99
N VAL A 109 -21.77 -33.42 24.77
CA VAL A 109 -20.74 -32.45 24.37
C VAL A 109 -21.28 -31.03 24.49
N ALA A 110 -22.56 -30.83 24.18
CA ALA A 110 -23.18 -29.53 24.28
C ALA A 110 -23.25 -29.04 25.73
N ALA A 111 -23.71 -29.90 26.65
CA ALA A 111 -23.74 -29.58 28.07
C ALA A 111 -22.35 -29.23 28.63
N ARG A 112 -21.31 -29.97 28.20
CA ARG A 112 -19.93 -29.75 28.67
C ARG A 112 -19.30 -28.45 28.16
N LEU A 113 -19.71 -27.96 27.00
CA LEU A 113 -19.12 -26.75 26.38
C LEU A 113 -19.96 -25.48 26.58
N ALA A 114 -21.26 -25.61 26.89
CA ALA A 114 -22.18 -24.49 27.08
C ALA A 114 -21.67 -23.40 28.06
N PRO A 115 -21.03 -23.72 29.20
CA PRO A 115 -20.49 -22.69 30.10
C PRO A 115 -19.33 -21.88 29.52
N TYR A 116 -18.68 -22.40 28.48
CA TYR A 116 -17.44 -21.85 27.94
C TYR A 116 -17.60 -21.19 26.59
N VAL A 117 -18.78 -21.20 25.96
CA VAL A 117 -19.00 -20.62 24.61
C VAL A 117 -20.28 -19.79 24.57
N ASP A 118 -20.45 -18.98 23.51
CA ASP A 118 -21.57 -18.06 23.41
C ASP A 118 -22.86 -18.75 22.95
N ARG A 119 -22.75 -19.87 22.23
CA ARG A 119 -23.88 -20.71 21.81
C ARG A 119 -23.38 -22.13 21.52
N VAL A 120 -24.19 -23.13 21.85
CA VAL A 120 -23.98 -24.50 21.37
C VAL A 120 -25.18 -24.94 20.56
N VAL A 121 -24.94 -25.57 19.42
CA VAL A 121 -25.95 -26.06 18.50
C VAL A 121 -25.78 -27.56 18.28
N VAL A 122 -26.90 -28.28 18.23
CA VAL A 122 -26.97 -29.72 17.93
C VAL A 122 -27.84 -29.86 16.69
N GLY A 123 -27.22 -30.04 15.52
CA GLY A 123 -27.90 -30.09 14.23
C GLY A 123 -27.84 -28.79 13.41
N ASP A 124 -28.73 -28.68 12.42
CA ASP A 124 -28.87 -27.49 11.58
C ASP A 124 -29.89 -26.52 12.18
N GLU A 125 -29.57 -25.23 12.10
CA GLU A 125 -30.39 -24.16 12.66
C GLU A 125 -30.86 -23.23 11.54
N PRO A 126 -32.13 -22.80 11.55
CA PRO A 126 -32.70 -21.97 10.49
C PRO A 126 -32.14 -20.53 10.47
N ASP A 127 -31.59 -20.05 11.60
CA ASP A 127 -31.01 -18.70 11.73
C ASP A 127 -29.52 -18.65 11.37
N VAL A 128 -28.91 -19.78 10.97
CA VAL A 128 -27.49 -19.85 10.56
C VAL A 128 -27.36 -20.29 9.10
N VAL A 129 -26.92 -19.37 8.25
CA VAL A 129 -26.63 -19.65 6.84
C VAL A 129 -25.15 -19.94 6.65
N ARG A 130 -24.83 -21.20 6.30
CA ARG A 130 -23.47 -21.65 5.99
C ARG A 130 -23.21 -21.58 4.49
N LEU A 131 -22.33 -20.67 4.06
CA LEU A 131 -22.04 -20.44 2.64
C LEU A 131 -20.83 -21.24 2.18
N ALA A 132 -20.99 -22.05 1.13
CA ALA A 132 -19.90 -22.72 0.41
C ALA A 132 -19.42 -21.94 -0.83
N ASP A 133 -20.25 -21.05 -1.37
CA ASP A 133 -19.95 -20.20 -2.52
C ASP A 133 -19.29 -18.88 -2.08
N PRO A 134 -18.12 -18.49 -2.64
CA PRO A 134 -17.45 -17.23 -2.31
C PRO A 134 -18.14 -15.97 -2.83
N ALA A 135 -19.27 -16.06 -3.54
CA ALA A 135 -20.01 -14.91 -4.05
C ALA A 135 -20.43 -13.93 -2.94
N VAL A 136 -19.83 -12.74 -2.92
CA VAL A 136 -20.12 -11.67 -1.95
C VAL A 136 -21.61 -11.29 -1.93
N ALA A 137 -22.26 -11.28 -3.10
CA ALA A 137 -23.68 -10.93 -3.24
C ALA A 137 -24.61 -11.86 -2.44
N ARG A 138 -24.26 -13.15 -2.30
CA ARG A 138 -25.05 -14.09 -1.50
C ARG A 138 -24.95 -13.79 0.00
N ALA A 139 -23.74 -13.48 0.47
CA ALA A 139 -23.54 -13.09 1.86
C ALA A 139 -24.25 -11.79 2.21
N THR A 140 -24.19 -10.78 1.34
CA THR A 140 -24.91 -9.52 1.56
C THR A 140 -26.42 -9.69 1.54
N ALA A 141 -26.94 -10.56 0.67
CA ALA A 141 -28.38 -10.84 0.62
C ALA A 141 -28.86 -11.57 1.89
N ALA A 142 -28.10 -12.53 2.40
CA ALA A 142 -28.42 -13.23 3.64
C ALA A 142 -28.31 -12.30 4.88
N LEU A 143 -27.32 -11.40 4.90
CA LEU A 143 -27.16 -10.43 6.01
C LEU A 143 -28.25 -9.35 6.06
N ALA A 144 -29.06 -9.20 4.99
CA ALA A 144 -30.17 -8.27 4.96
C ALA A 144 -31.30 -8.66 5.94
N ASP A 145 -31.40 -9.95 6.27
CA ASP A 145 -32.25 -10.40 7.38
C ASP A 145 -31.46 -10.23 8.70
N PRO A 146 -31.95 -9.39 9.65
CA PRO A 146 -31.26 -9.15 10.91
C PRO A 146 -31.20 -10.40 11.82
N ALA A 147 -32.07 -11.39 11.62
CA ALA A 147 -32.08 -12.62 12.39
C ALA A 147 -31.01 -13.62 11.93
N VAL A 148 -30.49 -13.47 10.71
CA VAL A 148 -29.59 -14.45 10.10
C VAL A 148 -28.12 -14.18 10.47
N THR A 149 -27.43 -15.24 10.87
CA THR A 149 -25.96 -15.31 11.00
C THR A 149 -25.37 -15.96 9.75
N VAL A 150 -24.42 -15.30 9.09
CA VAL A 150 -23.76 -15.77 7.88
C VAL A 150 -22.36 -16.28 8.19
N LEU A 151 -22.13 -17.57 7.93
CA LEU A 151 -20.85 -18.22 8.19
C LEU A 151 -20.20 -18.72 6.90
N ALA A 152 -18.97 -18.28 6.64
CA ALA A 152 -18.16 -18.77 5.54
C ALA A 152 -17.64 -20.18 5.85
N MET A 153 -17.99 -21.15 5.00
CA MET A 153 -17.42 -22.50 5.08
C MET A 153 -15.93 -22.48 4.69
N PRO A 154 -15.14 -23.50 5.10
CA PRO A 154 -13.73 -23.60 4.72
C PRO A 154 -13.48 -23.47 3.20
N ALA A 155 -14.41 -23.96 2.37
CA ALA A 155 -14.35 -23.82 0.91
C ALA A 155 -14.28 -22.36 0.45
N VAL A 156 -15.04 -21.46 1.09
CA VAL A 156 -15.02 -20.01 0.82
C VAL A 156 -13.65 -19.42 1.16
N LEU A 157 -13.11 -19.73 2.34
CA LEU A 157 -11.79 -19.23 2.74
C LEU A 157 -10.65 -19.77 1.85
N VAL A 158 -10.78 -21.02 1.39
CA VAL A 158 -9.84 -21.65 0.45
C VAL A 158 -9.92 -21.00 -0.94
N ALA A 159 -11.11 -20.61 -1.40
CA ALA A 159 -11.32 -20.00 -2.71
C ALA A 159 -11.03 -18.49 -2.73
N ALA A 160 -11.54 -17.76 -1.74
CA ALA A 160 -11.59 -16.30 -1.70
C ALA A 160 -10.61 -15.67 -0.69
N GLY A 161 -10.07 -16.46 0.24
CA GLY A 161 -9.19 -15.98 1.32
C GLY A 161 -9.90 -15.21 2.42
N PRO A 162 -9.18 -14.87 3.51
CA PRO A 162 -9.74 -14.15 4.65
C PRO A 162 -10.19 -12.72 4.29
N GLY A 163 -9.57 -12.09 3.29
CA GLY A 163 -10.05 -10.80 2.76
C GLY A 163 -11.45 -10.85 2.13
N TRP A 164 -12.10 -12.02 2.06
CA TRP A 164 -13.52 -12.13 1.73
C TRP A 164 -14.41 -11.37 2.72
N PHE A 165 -14.11 -11.44 4.02
CA PHE A 165 -14.88 -10.72 5.05
C PHE A 165 -14.87 -9.21 4.81
N GLN A 166 -13.70 -8.64 4.52
CA GLN A 166 -13.58 -7.24 4.13
C GLN A 166 -14.50 -6.89 2.96
N ARG A 167 -14.54 -7.72 1.91
CA ARG A 167 -15.34 -7.45 0.70
C ARG A 167 -16.83 -7.54 0.97
N VAL A 168 -17.27 -8.44 1.86
CA VAL A 168 -18.66 -8.49 2.35
C VAL A 168 -18.99 -7.24 3.14
N ILE A 169 -18.15 -6.85 4.09
CA ILE A 169 -18.34 -5.65 4.92
C ILE A 169 -18.40 -4.39 4.04
N GLU A 170 -17.46 -4.23 3.10
CA GLU A 170 -17.47 -3.12 2.16
C GLU A 170 -18.74 -3.09 1.29
N ALA A 171 -19.25 -4.26 0.89
CA ALA A 171 -20.48 -4.34 0.10
C ALA A 171 -21.74 -4.00 0.92
N VAL A 172 -21.83 -4.43 2.18
CA VAL A 172 -22.93 -4.04 3.09
C VAL A 172 -22.90 -2.53 3.33
N ILE A 173 -21.76 -1.98 3.73
CA ILE A 173 -21.60 -0.53 3.94
C ILE A 173 -21.93 0.26 2.67
N SER A 174 -21.52 -0.25 1.51
CA SER A 174 -21.81 0.39 0.21
C SER A 174 -23.29 0.35 -0.16
N ALA A 175 -24.07 -0.61 0.34
CA ALA A 175 -25.50 -0.73 0.08
C ALA A 175 -26.31 0.25 0.94
N GLU A 176 -25.90 0.45 2.20
CA GLU A 176 -26.53 1.37 3.16
C GLU A 176 -26.20 2.85 2.89
N ALA A 177 -25.06 3.12 2.25
CA ALA A 177 -24.62 4.50 2.02
C ALA A 177 -25.55 5.27 1.05
N PRO A 178 -25.88 6.55 1.36
CA PRO A 178 -26.59 7.42 0.44
C PRO A 178 -25.88 7.51 -0.92
N ALA A 179 -26.63 7.70 -2.01
CA ALA A 179 -26.08 7.89 -3.35
C ALA A 179 -25.48 9.29 -3.52
N GLU A 180 -24.49 9.65 -2.70
CA GLU A 180 -23.75 10.90 -2.86
C GLU A 180 -22.73 10.77 -3.98
N ALA A 181 -22.72 11.77 -4.87
CA ALA A 181 -21.67 11.90 -5.86
C ALA A 181 -20.32 12.19 -5.18
N PRO A 182 -19.19 11.78 -5.79
CA PRO A 182 -17.87 12.19 -5.34
C PRO A 182 -17.78 13.72 -5.28
N ALA A 183 -17.00 14.23 -4.31
CA ALA A 183 -16.87 15.67 -4.14
C ALA A 183 -16.39 16.34 -5.44
N GLY A 184 -17.08 17.40 -5.85
CA GLY A 184 -16.80 18.13 -7.08
C GLY A 184 -16.01 19.41 -6.83
N LEU A 185 -15.53 20.04 -7.92
CA LEU A 185 -14.90 21.37 -7.86
C LEU A 185 -15.85 22.45 -7.30
N ARG A 186 -17.17 22.25 -7.44
CA ARG A 186 -18.20 23.15 -6.88
C ARG A 186 -18.21 23.22 -5.35
N GLU A 187 -17.60 22.27 -4.65
CA GLU A 187 -17.46 22.29 -3.19
C GLU A 187 -16.30 23.18 -2.72
N ILE A 188 -15.49 23.71 -3.65
CA ILE A 188 -14.39 24.63 -3.34
C ILE A 188 -14.98 26.03 -3.21
N THR A 189 -14.99 26.54 -1.98
CA THR A 189 -15.46 27.89 -1.66
C THR A 189 -14.34 28.92 -1.82
N ALA A 190 -14.68 30.22 -1.80
CA ALA A 190 -13.67 31.28 -1.75
C ALA A 190 -12.81 31.25 -0.48
N ASP A 191 -13.37 30.80 0.66
CA ASP A 191 -12.66 30.65 1.93
C ASP A 191 -11.80 29.37 1.96
N PRO A 192 -10.45 29.48 2.02
CA PRO A 192 -9.56 28.32 2.08
C PRO A 192 -9.75 27.44 3.32
N ARG A 193 -10.24 27.99 4.43
CA ARG A 193 -10.47 27.24 5.67
C ARG A 193 -11.57 26.18 5.52
N ARG A 194 -12.44 26.37 4.53
CA ARG A 194 -13.56 25.46 4.22
C ARG A 194 -13.24 24.52 3.06
N TRP A 195 -12.04 24.60 2.47
CA TRP A 195 -11.68 23.75 1.35
C TRP A 195 -11.73 22.27 1.70
N PRO A 196 -12.23 21.43 0.80
CA PRO A 196 -12.27 20.01 1.03
C PRO A 196 -10.85 19.44 1.05
N ARG A 197 -10.61 18.46 1.91
CA ARG A 197 -9.25 17.95 2.20
C ARG A 197 -8.54 17.34 0.99
N TRP A 198 -9.31 16.77 0.07
CA TRP A 198 -8.76 16.23 -1.17
C TRP A 198 -8.16 17.34 -2.04
N TRP A 199 -8.63 18.58 -1.92
CA TRP A 199 -8.07 19.71 -2.64
C TRP A 199 -6.69 20.08 -2.10
N TRP A 200 -6.53 20.17 -0.78
CA TRP A 200 -5.22 20.32 -0.15
C TRP A 200 -4.24 19.22 -0.56
N GLY A 201 -4.67 17.96 -0.56
CA GLY A 201 -3.84 16.85 -1.03
C GLY A 201 -3.50 16.93 -2.52
N LEU A 202 -4.42 17.43 -3.35
CA LEU A 202 -4.16 17.64 -4.77
C LEU A 202 -3.12 18.76 -4.97
N LEU A 203 -3.21 19.86 -4.23
CA LEU A 203 -2.24 20.97 -4.28
C LEU A 203 -0.83 20.51 -3.89
N VAL A 204 -0.70 19.65 -2.88
CA VAL A 204 0.61 19.04 -2.55
C VAL A 204 1.12 18.18 -3.70
N GLY A 205 0.26 17.34 -4.30
CA GLY A 205 0.64 16.53 -5.47
C GLY A 205 1.11 17.38 -6.65
N LEU A 206 0.37 18.45 -6.97
CA LEU A 206 0.72 19.40 -8.02
C LEU A 206 2.00 20.19 -7.69
N GLY A 207 2.17 20.59 -6.42
CA GLY A 207 3.37 21.24 -5.93
C GLY A 207 4.61 20.36 -6.06
N MET A 208 4.50 19.07 -5.73
CA MET A 208 5.58 18.09 -5.94
C MET A 208 5.92 17.88 -7.42
N ILE A 209 4.92 17.85 -8.30
CA ILE A 209 5.15 17.81 -9.76
C ILE A 209 5.90 19.08 -10.19
N GLY A 210 5.43 20.25 -9.79
CA GLY A 210 6.07 21.54 -10.12
C GLY A 210 7.52 21.62 -9.61
N ALA A 211 7.75 21.22 -8.37
CA ALA A 211 9.10 21.16 -7.79
C ALA A 211 10.02 20.17 -8.52
N GLY A 212 9.51 18.98 -8.85
CA GLY A 212 10.27 17.99 -9.62
C GLY A 212 10.60 18.46 -11.04
N LEU A 213 9.65 19.11 -11.73
CA LEU A 213 9.90 19.72 -13.03
C LEU A 213 10.92 20.87 -12.93
N GLY A 214 10.82 21.70 -11.89
CA GLY A 214 11.81 22.74 -11.61
C GLY A 214 13.21 22.17 -11.40
N ALA A 215 13.34 21.11 -10.61
CA ALA A 215 14.61 20.40 -10.41
C ALA A 215 15.15 19.80 -11.71
N ALA A 216 14.27 19.24 -12.57
CA ALA A 216 14.66 18.74 -13.89
C ALA A 216 15.20 19.86 -14.79
N VAL A 217 14.54 21.03 -14.81
CA VAL A 217 15.01 22.21 -15.56
C VAL A 217 16.37 22.64 -15.04
N ILE A 218 16.55 22.78 -13.72
CA ILE A 218 17.83 23.12 -13.11
C ILE A 218 18.91 22.11 -13.51
N THR A 219 18.58 20.82 -13.55
CA THR A 219 19.52 19.76 -13.93
C THR A 219 19.97 19.85 -15.40
N VAL A 220 19.10 20.27 -16.30
CA VAL A 220 19.45 20.52 -17.70
C VAL A 220 20.29 21.81 -17.82
N GLY A 221 20.02 22.80 -16.99
CA GLY A 221 20.82 24.01 -16.79
C GLY A 221 20.11 24.95 -15.83
N PRO A 222 20.79 25.54 -14.81
CA PRO A 222 22.23 25.79 -14.68
C PRO A 222 23.08 24.69 -14.02
N VAL A 223 22.51 23.53 -13.69
CA VAL A 223 23.09 22.42 -12.90
C VAL A 223 23.40 22.78 -11.45
N LEU A 224 24.12 23.87 -11.20
CA LEU A 224 24.36 24.44 -9.87
C LEU A 224 23.55 25.73 -9.73
N LEU A 225 22.98 25.93 -8.55
CA LEU A 225 22.41 27.22 -8.16
C LEU A 225 23.43 28.05 -7.37
N TRP A 226 23.16 29.34 -7.21
CA TRP A 226 24.06 30.27 -6.51
C TRP A 226 24.49 29.77 -5.13
N TYR A 227 23.56 29.18 -4.36
CA TYR A 227 23.88 28.63 -3.04
C TYR A 227 24.66 27.31 -3.10
N ASP A 228 24.60 26.56 -4.20
CA ASP A 228 25.43 25.38 -4.42
C ASP A 228 26.88 25.84 -4.65
N GLU A 229 27.07 26.86 -5.49
CA GLU A 229 28.38 27.46 -5.78
C GLU A 229 28.98 28.12 -4.52
N ASP A 230 28.18 28.85 -3.74
CA ASP A 230 28.62 29.44 -2.46
C ASP A 230 29.03 28.37 -1.45
N TYR A 231 28.29 27.25 -1.40
CA TYR A 231 28.63 26.14 -0.51
C TYR A 231 29.91 25.46 -0.97
N LEU A 232 30.06 25.17 -2.26
CA LEU A 232 31.24 24.47 -2.78
C LEU A 232 32.46 25.39 -2.90
N GLY A 233 32.29 26.69 -3.07
CA GLY A 233 33.35 27.60 -3.51
C GLY A 233 33.87 27.25 -4.91
N MET A 234 33.06 26.60 -5.74
CA MET A 234 33.42 26.08 -7.07
C MET A 234 32.24 26.27 -8.02
N ASP A 235 32.54 26.66 -9.26
CA ASP A 235 31.59 26.65 -10.37
C ASP A 235 31.68 25.33 -11.18
N LEU A 236 30.86 25.22 -12.22
CA LEU A 236 30.86 24.05 -13.11
C LEU A 236 32.18 23.80 -13.83
N HIS A 237 32.94 24.85 -14.18
CA HIS A 237 34.24 24.70 -14.83
C HIS A 237 35.25 24.07 -13.87
N HIS A 238 35.25 24.51 -12.62
CA HIS A 238 36.09 23.94 -11.57
C HIS A 238 35.73 22.46 -11.34
N LEU A 239 34.44 22.11 -11.24
CA LEU A 239 34.01 20.71 -11.08
C LEU A 239 34.42 19.83 -12.26
N GLY A 240 34.27 20.33 -13.50
CA GLY A 240 34.70 19.62 -14.70
C GLY A 240 36.21 19.40 -14.78
N ALA A 241 37.01 20.31 -14.19
CA ALA A 241 38.46 20.19 -14.09
C ALA A 241 38.91 19.15 -13.05
N VAL A 242 38.12 18.91 -12.00
CA VAL A 242 38.39 17.81 -11.05
C VAL A 242 38.30 16.47 -11.77
N THR A 243 37.20 16.27 -12.49
CA THR A 243 36.95 15.08 -13.30
C THR A 243 35.86 15.40 -14.33
N PRO A 244 36.08 15.13 -15.63
CA PRO A 244 35.08 15.40 -16.68
C PRO A 244 33.71 14.75 -16.46
N ALA A 245 33.68 13.59 -15.77
CA ALA A 245 32.48 12.83 -15.46
C ALA A 245 31.69 13.35 -14.24
N LEU A 246 32.24 14.28 -13.45
CA LEU A 246 31.61 14.74 -12.21
C LEU A 246 30.30 15.51 -12.45
N VAL A 247 30.29 16.42 -13.43
CA VAL A 247 29.07 17.17 -13.78
C VAL A 247 27.98 16.24 -14.34
N PRO A 248 28.25 15.35 -15.32
CA PRO A 248 27.29 14.34 -15.76
C PRO A 248 26.78 13.44 -14.62
N PHE A 249 27.65 13.10 -13.66
CA PHE A 249 27.25 12.34 -12.48
C PHE A 249 26.26 13.13 -11.61
N LEU A 250 26.53 14.39 -11.29
CA LEU A 250 25.56 15.21 -10.53
C LEU A 250 24.23 15.35 -11.28
N GLN A 251 24.27 15.49 -12.61
CA GLN A 251 23.06 15.56 -13.43
C GLN A 251 22.24 14.27 -13.37
N HIS A 252 22.90 13.10 -13.36
CA HIS A 252 22.22 11.81 -13.27
C HIS A 252 21.45 11.65 -11.95
N ASP A 253 22.05 12.05 -10.84
CA ASP A 253 21.43 11.97 -9.51
C ASP A 253 20.22 12.93 -9.45
N ARG A 254 20.42 14.19 -9.87
CA ARG A 254 19.38 15.22 -9.79
C ARG A 254 18.20 14.97 -10.72
N ILE A 255 18.40 14.47 -11.95
CA ILE A 255 17.27 14.17 -12.85
C ILE A 255 16.51 12.92 -12.40
N THR A 256 17.20 11.95 -11.80
CA THR A 256 16.57 10.75 -11.23
C THR A 256 15.75 11.11 -9.99
N MET A 257 16.27 12.01 -9.14
CA MET A 257 15.51 12.60 -8.04
C MET A 257 14.30 13.39 -8.54
N ALA A 258 14.47 14.24 -9.55
CA ALA A 258 13.39 15.03 -10.15
C ALA A 258 12.25 14.13 -10.67
N GLY A 259 12.58 13.06 -11.42
CA GLY A 259 11.61 12.06 -11.87
C GLY A 259 10.86 11.40 -10.71
N THR A 260 11.57 11.10 -9.62
CA THR A 260 10.99 10.55 -8.39
C THR A 260 10.03 11.54 -7.71
N MET A 261 10.38 12.83 -7.64
CA MET A 261 9.50 13.88 -7.11
C MET A 261 8.21 14.02 -7.93
N VAL A 262 8.32 13.98 -9.27
CA VAL A 262 7.14 13.96 -10.15
C VAL A 262 6.30 12.71 -9.90
N ALA A 263 6.93 11.54 -9.73
CA ALA A 263 6.22 10.30 -9.40
C ALA A 263 5.46 10.39 -8.06
N ILE A 264 6.07 10.96 -7.00
CA ILE A 264 5.37 11.26 -5.73
C ILE A 264 4.16 12.14 -5.99
N GLY A 265 4.35 13.23 -6.73
CA GLY A 265 3.29 14.19 -7.02
C GLY A 265 2.12 13.56 -7.78
N VAL A 266 2.39 12.71 -8.76
CA VAL A 266 1.37 11.92 -9.49
C VAL A 266 0.63 10.97 -8.55
N LEU A 267 1.33 10.24 -7.68
CA LEU A 267 0.71 9.34 -6.71
C LEU A 267 -0.17 10.11 -5.71
N TYR A 268 0.28 11.27 -5.25
CA TYR A 268 -0.45 12.12 -4.30
C TYR A 268 -1.67 12.76 -4.94
N ALA A 269 -1.54 13.30 -6.16
CA ALA A 269 -2.68 13.76 -6.95
C ALA A 269 -3.69 12.62 -7.18
N GLY A 270 -3.20 11.42 -7.48
CA GLY A 270 -3.96 10.19 -7.61
C GLY A 270 -4.73 9.82 -6.35
N LEU A 271 -4.06 9.72 -5.20
CA LEU A 271 -4.67 9.43 -3.90
C LEU A 271 -5.67 10.51 -3.49
N ALA A 272 -5.39 11.77 -3.76
CA ALA A 272 -6.26 12.89 -3.46
C ALA A 272 -7.54 12.84 -4.32
N TRP A 273 -7.40 12.84 -5.64
CA TRP A 273 -8.51 12.85 -6.61
C TRP A 273 -9.29 11.54 -6.68
N GLY A 274 -8.55 10.44 -6.58
CA GLY A 274 -8.97 9.04 -6.61
C GLY A 274 -9.62 8.60 -5.30
N GLY A 275 -8.88 8.76 -4.22
CA GLY A 275 -9.16 8.20 -2.90
C GLY A 275 -9.89 9.16 -1.96
N LEU A 276 -9.21 10.23 -1.53
CA LEU A 276 -9.73 11.18 -0.53
C LEU A 276 -11.04 11.81 -0.99
N ARG A 277 -11.13 12.22 -2.28
CA ARG A 277 -12.33 12.81 -2.88
C ARG A 277 -13.55 11.88 -2.86
N ARG A 278 -13.32 10.57 -2.91
CA ARG A 278 -14.35 9.52 -2.82
C ARG A 278 -14.57 9.05 -1.38
N GLY A 279 -13.83 9.56 -0.40
CA GLY A 279 -14.00 9.21 1.00
C GLY A 279 -13.35 7.89 1.42
N TRP A 280 -12.34 7.42 0.68
CA TRP A 280 -11.60 6.22 1.05
C TRP A 280 -10.66 6.51 2.22
N GLY A 281 -10.93 5.89 3.38
CA GLY A 281 -10.12 6.06 4.59
C GLY A 281 -8.67 5.58 4.42
N TRP A 282 -8.48 4.48 3.70
CA TRP A 282 -7.17 3.93 3.39
C TRP A 282 -6.33 4.83 2.50
N ALA A 283 -6.96 5.59 1.60
CA ALA A 283 -6.22 6.51 0.74
C ALA A 283 -5.60 7.64 1.56
N ARG A 284 -6.33 8.15 2.56
CA ARG A 284 -5.79 9.11 3.54
C ARG A 284 -4.61 8.51 4.31
N ARG A 285 -4.70 7.23 4.73
CA ARG A 285 -3.59 6.58 5.46
C ARG A 285 -2.37 6.36 4.57
N ALA A 286 -2.56 5.90 3.33
CA ALA A 286 -1.47 5.74 2.36
C ALA A 286 -0.77 7.08 2.11
N TYR A 287 -1.57 8.14 1.91
CA TYR A 287 -1.08 9.50 1.75
C TYR A 287 -0.28 9.98 2.97
N LEU A 288 -0.81 9.77 4.18
CA LEU A 288 -0.14 10.13 5.43
C LEU A 288 1.17 9.36 5.64
N VAL A 289 1.18 8.04 5.49
CA VAL A 289 2.36 7.20 5.73
C VAL A 289 3.47 7.53 4.74
N SER A 290 3.14 7.63 3.46
CA SER A 290 4.09 8.05 2.43
C SER A 290 4.61 9.47 2.67
N GLY A 291 3.70 10.40 3.00
CA GLY A 291 4.06 11.80 3.22
C GLY A 291 4.92 12.00 4.45
N LEU A 292 4.67 11.29 5.54
CA LEU A 292 5.54 11.35 6.71
C LEU A 292 6.99 10.99 6.34
N VAL A 293 7.21 9.95 5.55
CA VAL A 293 8.57 9.61 5.07
C VAL A 293 9.14 10.70 4.17
N ALA A 294 8.35 11.20 3.20
CA ALA A 294 8.79 12.27 2.31
C ALA A 294 9.21 13.54 3.07
N PHE A 295 8.34 14.06 3.95
CA PHE A 295 8.59 15.28 4.72
C PHE A 295 9.67 15.10 5.79
N SER A 296 9.81 13.90 6.36
CA SER A 296 10.90 13.60 7.31
C SER A 296 12.28 13.46 6.65
N THR A 297 12.35 13.32 5.32
CA THR A 297 13.63 13.24 4.60
C THR A 297 14.48 14.51 4.78
N LEU A 298 13.85 15.67 5.03
CA LEU A 298 14.56 16.92 5.36
C LEU A 298 15.52 16.75 6.55
N PHE A 299 15.19 15.89 7.52
CA PHE A 299 16.06 15.66 8.68
C PHE A 299 17.36 14.93 8.33
N CYS A 300 17.41 14.21 7.21
CA CYS A 300 18.66 13.63 6.71
C CYS A 300 19.69 14.71 6.37
N PHE A 301 19.24 15.91 5.97
CA PHE A 301 20.13 17.02 5.60
C PHE A 301 20.85 17.64 6.80
N LEU A 302 20.29 17.48 8.01
CA LEU A 302 21.00 17.87 9.23
C LEU A 302 22.26 17.02 9.46
N GLY A 303 22.26 15.77 8.97
CA GLY A 303 23.40 14.86 9.08
C GLY A 303 24.52 15.14 8.07
N THR A 304 24.20 15.75 6.92
CA THR A 304 25.17 16.04 5.85
C THR A 304 25.83 17.43 5.98
N GLY A 305 25.29 18.32 6.82
CA GLY A 305 25.83 19.68 7.00
C GLY A 305 25.52 20.64 5.84
N PHE A 306 24.80 20.19 4.81
CA PHE A 306 24.26 21.02 3.73
C PHE A 306 22.74 20.98 3.76
N VAL A 307 22.11 22.13 4.01
CA VAL A 307 20.66 22.30 3.96
C VAL A 307 20.32 23.04 2.68
N GLU A 308 19.79 22.30 1.71
CA GLU A 308 19.39 22.84 0.41
C GLU A 308 18.21 23.84 0.62
N PRO A 309 18.35 25.13 0.26
CA PRO A 309 17.32 26.16 0.50
C PRO A 309 16.01 25.96 -0.27
N LEU A 310 16.05 25.56 -1.53
CA LEU A 310 14.87 25.38 -2.38
C LEU A 310 13.98 24.23 -1.88
N HIS A 311 14.57 23.10 -1.51
CA HIS A 311 13.97 21.95 -0.87
C HIS A 311 13.38 22.32 0.48
N ALA A 312 14.09 23.12 1.29
CA ALA A 312 13.54 23.65 2.53
C ALA A 312 12.28 24.50 2.29
N VAL A 313 12.32 25.41 1.31
CA VAL A 313 11.15 26.23 0.92
C VAL A 313 9.99 25.37 0.45
N VAL A 314 10.23 24.42 -0.47
CA VAL A 314 9.19 23.49 -0.96
C VAL A 314 8.59 22.71 0.20
N THR A 315 9.43 22.20 1.11
CA THR A 315 8.98 21.46 2.29
C THR A 315 8.11 22.32 3.20
N VAL A 316 8.54 23.53 3.53
CA VAL A 316 7.80 24.47 4.39
C VAL A 316 6.46 24.87 3.77
N VAL A 317 6.40 25.09 2.45
CA VAL A 317 5.17 25.47 1.75
C VAL A 317 4.18 24.30 1.66
N LEU A 318 4.65 23.09 1.36
CA LEU A 318 3.78 21.93 1.15
C LEU A 318 3.38 21.23 2.45
N SER A 319 4.18 21.32 3.51
CA SER A 319 3.90 20.70 4.83
C SER A 319 2.53 21.08 5.43
N PRO A 320 2.14 22.37 5.54
CA PRO A 320 0.83 22.73 6.09
C PRO A 320 -0.32 22.19 5.25
N MET A 321 -0.17 22.18 3.91
CA MET A 321 -1.18 21.61 3.02
C MET A 321 -1.30 20.08 3.21
N PHE A 322 -0.17 19.39 3.39
CA PHE A 322 -0.14 17.96 3.71
C PHE A 322 -0.86 17.65 5.04
N LEU A 323 -0.62 18.46 6.07
CA LEU A 323 -1.31 18.33 7.35
C LEU A 323 -2.82 18.55 7.20
N LEU A 324 -3.25 19.60 6.48
CA LEU A 324 -4.67 19.87 6.23
C LEU A 324 -5.36 18.75 5.44
N ALA A 325 -4.65 18.12 4.49
CA ALA A 325 -5.15 16.97 3.73
C ALA A 325 -5.38 15.73 4.62
N THR A 326 -4.58 15.58 5.68
CA THR A 326 -4.51 14.34 6.47
C THR A 326 -5.04 14.47 7.89
N TRP A 327 -5.24 15.66 8.47
CA TRP A 327 -5.54 15.81 9.89
C TRP A 327 -6.84 15.14 10.35
N ARG A 328 -7.89 15.16 9.52
CA ARG A 328 -9.23 14.68 9.90
C ARG A 328 -9.71 13.47 9.07
N PRO A 329 -10.60 12.60 9.59
CA PRO A 329 -11.17 11.45 8.86
C PRO A 329 -12.11 11.84 7.72
N VAL A 330 -11.92 11.30 6.52
CA VAL A 330 -12.73 11.64 5.34
C VAL A 330 -14.17 11.13 5.44
N ARG A 331 -15.13 11.91 4.91
CA ARG A 331 -16.54 11.49 4.79
C ARG A 331 -16.66 10.43 3.70
N ARG A 332 -17.30 9.31 4.01
CA ARG A 332 -17.48 8.17 3.09
C ARG A 332 -18.43 8.56 1.95
N ARG A 333 -18.02 8.36 0.69
CA ARG A 333 -18.83 8.61 -0.53
C ARG A 333 -18.60 7.55 -1.63
N TRP A 334 -17.93 6.45 -1.31
CA TRP A 334 -17.56 5.41 -2.28
C TRP A 334 -18.68 4.37 -2.43
N ARG A 335 -18.68 3.71 -3.58
CA ARG A 335 -19.53 2.54 -3.86
C ARG A 335 -18.68 1.42 -4.43
N VAL A 336 -18.89 0.20 -3.94
CA VAL A 336 -18.15 -0.97 -4.42
C VAL A 336 -18.85 -1.57 -5.64
N ARG A 337 -18.06 -1.91 -6.66
CA ARG A 337 -18.55 -2.66 -7.81
C ARG A 337 -18.44 -4.17 -7.55
N PRO A 338 -19.36 -4.97 -8.10
CA PRO A 338 -19.22 -6.42 -8.08
C PRO A 338 -17.89 -6.85 -8.71
N GLU A 339 -17.25 -7.87 -8.14
CA GLU A 339 -15.90 -8.34 -8.53
C GLU A 339 -15.78 -8.75 -10.00
N GLY A 340 -16.89 -9.03 -10.68
CA GLY A 340 -16.90 -9.41 -12.10
C GLY A 340 -16.33 -10.81 -12.33
N PRO A 341 -15.91 -11.13 -13.57
CA PRO A 341 -15.46 -12.47 -13.94
C PRO A 341 -14.20 -12.91 -13.18
N GLU A 342 -14.22 -14.12 -12.64
CA GLU A 342 -13.13 -14.70 -11.83
C GLU A 342 -11.78 -14.73 -12.57
N ARG A 343 -11.78 -14.99 -13.88
CA ARG A 343 -10.56 -14.99 -14.70
C ARG A 343 -9.86 -13.63 -14.69
N LEU A 344 -10.62 -12.54 -14.81
CA LEU A 344 -10.07 -11.19 -14.78
C LEU A 344 -9.55 -10.83 -13.39
N ARG A 345 -10.30 -11.21 -12.35
CA ARG A 345 -9.89 -11.00 -10.96
C ARG A 345 -8.57 -11.71 -10.65
N ARG A 346 -8.40 -12.97 -11.05
CA ARG A 346 -7.15 -13.71 -10.84
C ARG A 346 -5.95 -13.08 -11.53
N ARG A 347 -6.11 -12.64 -12.79
CA ARG A 347 -5.06 -11.90 -13.50
C ARG A 347 -4.70 -10.61 -12.77
N ALA A 348 -5.70 -9.86 -12.33
CA ALA A 348 -5.48 -8.65 -11.57
C ALA A 348 -4.78 -8.89 -10.23
N LEU A 349 -5.06 -9.99 -9.53
CA LEU A 349 -4.36 -10.37 -8.28
C LEU A 349 -2.89 -10.73 -8.52
N VAL A 350 -2.55 -11.31 -9.67
CA VAL A 350 -1.14 -11.50 -10.07
C VAL A 350 -0.49 -10.13 -10.28
N GLY A 351 -1.14 -9.23 -11.03
CA GLY A 351 -0.64 -7.86 -11.20
C GLY A 351 -0.47 -7.10 -9.88
N GLN A 352 -1.43 -7.25 -8.95
CA GLN A 352 -1.35 -6.68 -7.61
C GLN A 352 -0.11 -7.18 -6.85
N PHE A 353 0.14 -8.49 -6.88
CA PHE A 353 1.29 -9.09 -6.23
C PHE A 353 2.60 -8.56 -6.82
N LEU A 354 2.71 -8.50 -8.15
CA LEU A 354 3.90 -7.96 -8.82
C LEU A 354 4.13 -6.48 -8.45
N MET A 355 3.07 -5.67 -8.40
CA MET A 355 3.19 -4.26 -8.00
C MET A 355 3.63 -4.09 -6.54
N ILE A 356 3.14 -4.95 -5.63
CA ILE A 356 3.61 -4.95 -4.23
C ILE A 356 5.08 -5.35 -4.17
N VAL A 357 5.52 -6.35 -4.94
CA VAL A 357 6.94 -6.74 -5.02
C VAL A 357 7.80 -5.59 -5.54
N VAL A 358 7.38 -4.89 -6.60
CA VAL A 358 8.08 -3.69 -7.10
C VAL A 358 8.16 -2.63 -6.01
N GLY A 359 7.04 -2.26 -5.39
CA GLY A 359 7.04 -1.27 -4.32
C GLY A 359 7.92 -1.67 -3.14
N SER A 360 7.92 -2.93 -2.72
CA SER A 360 8.83 -3.42 -1.68
C SER A 360 10.30 -3.38 -2.11
N GLY A 361 10.61 -3.68 -3.38
CA GLY A 361 11.95 -3.56 -3.93
C GLY A 361 12.44 -2.11 -3.95
N LEU A 362 11.59 -1.17 -4.37
CA LEU A 362 11.89 0.27 -4.31
C LEU A 362 12.09 0.74 -2.88
N LEU A 363 11.33 0.21 -1.91
CA LEU A 363 11.48 0.55 -0.49
C LEU A 363 12.84 0.13 0.04
N VAL A 364 13.25 -1.12 -0.26
CA VAL A 364 14.57 -1.64 0.12
C VAL A 364 15.66 -0.85 -0.59
N GLY A 365 15.53 -0.59 -1.88
CA GLY A 365 16.48 0.21 -2.65
C GLY A 365 16.65 1.62 -2.10
N GLY A 366 15.55 2.32 -1.79
CA GLY A 366 15.58 3.65 -1.18
C GLY A 366 16.25 3.64 0.19
N ALA A 367 15.97 2.64 1.03
CA ALA A 367 16.64 2.50 2.32
C ALA A 367 18.15 2.25 2.17
N VAL A 368 18.55 1.38 1.23
CA VAL A 368 19.96 1.11 0.94
C VAL A 368 20.67 2.37 0.46
N VAL A 369 20.09 3.11 -0.49
CA VAL A 369 20.67 4.35 -1.02
C VAL A 369 20.76 5.42 0.07
N SER A 370 19.75 5.56 0.93
CA SER A 370 19.82 6.48 2.08
C SER A 370 20.94 6.09 3.06
N VAL A 371 21.12 4.80 3.37
CA VAL A 371 22.20 4.34 4.26
C VAL A 371 23.57 4.57 3.63
N VAL A 372 23.73 4.25 2.35
CA VAL A 372 24.98 4.51 1.61
C VAL A 372 25.28 6.01 1.59
N GLY A 373 24.28 6.85 1.28
CA GLY A 373 24.41 8.31 1.27
C GLY A 373 24.84 8.91 2.61
N LEU A 374 24.53 8.26 3.73
CA LEU A 374 24.93 8.69 5.08
C LEU A 374 26.24 8.05 5.58
N THR A 375 26.84 7.13 4.83
CA THR A 375 28.04 6.38 5.26
C THR A 375 29.19 6.49 4.24
N GLY A 376 29.17 5.66 3.20
CA GLY A 376 30.24 5.60 2.20
C GLY A 376 30.07 6.56 1.02
N VAL A 377 28.90 7.17 0.87
CA VAL A 377 28.44 8.08 -0.19
C VAL A 377 28.43 7.47 -1.59
N PHE A 378 29.52 6.83 -2.01
CA PHE A 378 29.71 6.23 -3.32
C PHE A 378 29.63 4.70 -3.26
N VAL A 379 29.02 4.09 -4.26
CA VAL A 379 29.13 2.66 -4.55
C VAL A 379 30.29 2.43 -5.55
N PRO A 380 30.86 1.21 -5.64
CA PRO A 380 32.02 0.96 -6.49
C PRO A 380 31.83 1.38 -7.95
N THR A 381 30.63 1.19 -8.51
CA THR A 381 30.34 1.58 -9.90
C THR A 381 30.39 3.10 -10.12
N ASP A 382 30.14 3.91 -9.08
CA ASP A 382 30.23 5.37 -9.17
C ASP A 382 31.67 5.81 -9.33
N LEU A 383 32.57 5.25 -8.53
CA LEU A 383 33.99 5.59 -8.57
C LEU A 383 34.63 5.15 -9.90
N VAL A 384 34.17 4.03 -10.46
CA VAL A 384 34.55 3.59 -11.81
C VAL A 384 34.07 4.59 -12.87
N PHE A 385 32.82 5.06 -12.79
CA PHE A 385 32.29 6.06 -13.72
C PHE A 385 33.00 7.41 -13.60
N LEU A 386 33.29 7.83 -12.37
CA LEU A 386 34.03 9.05 -12.07
C LEU A 386 35.52 8.91 -12.41
N GLY A 387 36.08 7.71 -12.53
CA GLY A 387 37.52 7.53 -12.78
C GLY A 387 38.41 8.09 -11.67
N THR A 388 37.90 8.19 -10.44
CA THR A 388 38.59 8.69 -9.24
C THR A 388 38.07 7.97 -8.00
N ASP A 389 38.78 8.10 -6.88
CA ASP A 389 38.33 7.65 -5.56
C ASP A 389 37.76 8.79 -4.70
N ALA A 390 37.01 8.41 -3.65
CA ALA A 390 36.37 9.36 -2.74
C ALA A 390 37.38 10.20 -1.93
N GLY A 391 38.54 9.64 -1.58
CA GLY A 391 39.58 10.37 -0.83
C GLY A 391 40.20 11.48 -1.66
N ARG A 392 40.38 11.26 -2.97
CA ARG A 392 40.83 12.29 -3.90
C ARG A 392 39.79 13.40 -4.08
N LEU A 393 38.50 13.08 -4.14
CA LEU A 393 37.44 14.08 -4.19
C LEU A 393 37.40 14.94 -2.92
N ASP A 394 37.53 14.32 -1.76
CA ASP A 394 37.58 14.99 -0.45
C ASP A 394 38.82 15.90 -0.32
N ALA A 395 39.98 15.42 -0.79
CA ALA A 395 41.22 16.21 -0.79
C ALA A 395 41.16 17.44 -1.71
N VAL A 396 40.40 17.35 -2.82
CA VAL A 396 40.18 18.50 -3.71
C VAL A 396 39.23 19.51 -3.09
N ASN A 397 38.14 19.04 -2.49
CA ASN A 397 37.21 19.89 -1.76
C ASN A 397 36.45 19.07 -0.70
N PRO A 398 36.65 19.35 0.60
CA PRO A 398 36.01 18.58 1.68
C PRO A 398 34.49 18.78 1.73
N ARG A 399 33.93 19.72 0.96
CA ARG A 399 32.49 19.96 0.85
C ARG A 399 31.84 19.18 -0.30
N LEU A 400 32.62 18.61 -1.22
CA LEU A 400 32.08 17.91 -2.38
C LEU A 400 31.43 16.56 -2.00
N VAL A 401 32.06 15.79 -1.12
CA VAL A 401 31.50 14.50 -0.67
C VAL A 401 30.21 14.70 0.15
N PRO A 402 30.13 15.62 1.13
CA PRO A 402 28.88 15.99 1.77
C PRO A 402 27.79 16.50 0.81
N PHE A 403 28.19 17.23 -0.24
CA PHE A 403 27.28 17.65 -1.29
C PHE A 403 26.72 16.45 -2.08
N VAL A 404 27.52 15.47 -2.49
CA VAL A 404 26.94 14.26 -3.13
C VAL A 404 26.08 13.45 -2.15
N ALA A 405 26.48 13.39 -0.87
CA ALA A 405 25.76 12.69 0.18
C ALA A 405 24.32 13.20 0.35
N HIS A 406 24.10 14.53 0.30
CA HIS A 406 22.77 15.11 0.48
C HIS A 406 21.80 14.71 -0.65
N ASP A 407 22.28 14.74 -1.90
CA ASP A 407 21.49 14.38 -3.08
C ASP A 407 21.03 12.92 -2.97
N ARG A 408 21.92 12.02 -2.54
CA ARG A 408 21.62 10.58 -2.35
C ARG A 408 20.70 10.31 -1.19
N ALA A 409 20.93 10.92 -0.03
CA ALA A 409 20.06 10.77 1.13
C ALA A 409 18.64 11.26 0.80
N GLY A 410 18.53 12.41 0.12
CA GLY A 410 17.29 12.97 -0.37
C GLY A 410 16.58 12.06 -1.38
N PHE A 411 17.32 11.54 -2.35
CA PHE A 411 16.79 10.62 -3.35
C PHE A 411 16.27 9.32 -2.72
N GLY A 412 17.04 8.71 -1.81
CA GLY A 412 16.63 7.50 -1.10
C GLY A 412 15.34 7.71 -0.28
N GLY A 413 15.22 8.84 0.41
CA GLY A 413 14.02 9.23 1.15
C GLY A 413 12.79 9.41 0.25
N ALA A 414 12.96 10.11 -0.88
CA ALA A 414 11.91 10.27 -1.89
C ALA A 414 11.49 8.91 -2.49
N LEU A 415 12.45 8.04 -2.76
CA LEU A 415 12.20 6.70 -3.30
C LEU A 415 11.42 5.83 -2.31
N MET A 416 11.76 5.88 -1.01
CA MET A 416 11.00 5.20 0.03
C MET A 416 9.56 5.73 0.13
N ALA A 417 9.34 7.04 -0.03
CA ALA A 417 7.99 7.60 -0.06
C ALA A 417 7.18 7.06 -1.26
N VAL A 418 7.72 7.11 -2.48
CA VAL A 418 7.10 6.49 -3.67
C VAL A 418 6.75 5.03 -3.41
N ALA A 419 7.72 4.28 -2.89
CA ALA A 419 7.58 2.87 -2.60
C ALA A 419 6.42 2.57 -1.64
N LEU A 420 6.31 3.32 -0.54
CA LEU A 420 5.21 3.17 0.41
C LEU A 420 3.86 3.53 -0.22
N ALA A 421 3.79 4.61 -1.00
CA ALA A 421 2.57 4.94 -1.73
C ALA A 421 2.17 3.82 -2.70
N VAL A 422 3.11 3.26 -3.46
CA VAL A 422 2.88 2.14 -4.39
C VAL A 422 2.44 0.87 -3.66
N VAL A 423 3.12 0.48 -2.59
CA VAL A 423 2.78 -0.72 -1.79
C VAL A 423 1.37 -0.57 -1.21
N LEU A 424 1.07 0.55 -0.56
CA LEU A 424 -0.20 0.74 0.13
C LEU A 424 -1.37 0.90 -0.87
N LEU A 425 -1.15 1.56 -2.00
CA LEU A 425 -2.12 1.63 -3.09
C LEU A 425 -2.31 0.25 -3.74
N GLY A 426 -1.25 -0.55 -3.87
CA GLY A 426 -1.29 -1.94 -4.28
C GLY A 426 -2.09 -2.82 -3.32
N MET A 427 -1.84 -2.72 -2.02
CA MET A 427 -2.50 -3.51 -0.98
C MET A 427 -3.98 -3.14 -0.82
N TRP A 428 -4.29 -1.85 -0.79
CA TRP A 428 -5.61 -1.38 -0.39
C TRP A 428 -6.44 -0.84 -1.53
N GLY A 429 -5.88 -0.44 -2.67
CA GLY A 429 -6.59 0.23 -3.77
C GLY A 429 -7.10 -0.69 -4.89
N TRP A 430 -6.73 -1.97 -4.90
CA TRP A 430 -6.92 -2.87 -6.05
C TRP A 430 -8.37 -3.36 -6.23
N ARG A 431 -9.28 -2.46 -6.64
CA ARG A 431 -10.71 -2.74 -6.82
C ARG A 431 -11.16 -2.56 -8.26
N ARG A 432 -12.13 -3.40 -8.67
CA ARG A 432 -12.67 -3.37 -10.04
C ARG A 432 -13.28 -2.02 -10.38
N GLY A 433 -12.85 -1.43 -11.50
CA GLY A 433 -13.36 -0.14 -11.99
C GLY A 433 -12.74 1.09 -11.34
N GLU A 434 -11.78 0.93 -10.43
CA GLU A 434 -10.97 2.04 -9.91
C GLU A 434 -9.82 2.37 -10.88
N SER A 435 -10.16 2.87 -12.08
CA SER A 435 -9.19 3.14 -13.15
C SER A 435 -8.12 4.15 -12.76
N TRP A 436 -8.41 5.04 -11.79
CA TRP A 436 -7.45 6.01 -11.27
C TRP A 436 -6.24 5.33 -10.61
N VAL A 437 -6.40 4.15 -9.99
CA VAL A 437 -5.29 3.37 -9.42
C VAL A 437 -4.31 2.98 -10.53
N TRP A 438 -4.85 2.49 -11.65
CA TRP A 438 -4.04 2.10 -12.80
C TRP A 438 -3.29 3.30 -13.39
N TRP A 439 -3.99 4.42 -13.60
CA TRP A 439 -3.38 5.63 -14.17
C TRP A 439 -2.34 6.27 -13.25
N SER A 440 -2.60 6.34 -11.94
CA SER A 440 -1.63 6.88 -10.98
C SER A 440 -0.35 6.05 -10.96
N LEU A 441 -0.46 4.72 -10.95
CA LEU A 441 0.71 3.84 -11.00
C LEU A 441 1.44 3.91 -12.35
N ALA A 442 0.71 3.94 -13.47
CA ALA A 442 1.31 4.02 -14.81
C ALA A 442 2.07 5.34 -15.03
N LEU A 443 1.45 6.47 -14.68
CA LEU A 443 2.06 7.79 -14.82
C LEU A 443 3.23 7.97 -13.85
N ALA A 444 3.13 7.47 -12.61
CA ALA A 444 4.23 7.53 -11.66
C ALA A 444 5.41 6.65 -12.10
N ALA A 445 5.14 5.45 -12.61
CA ALA A 445 6.18 4.58 -13.16
C ALA A 445 6.87 5.22 -14.37
N ALA A 446 6.13 5.85 -15.28
CA ALA A 446 6.70 6.58 -16.39
C ALA A 446 7.56 7.76 -15.90
N ALA A 447 7.05 8.57 -14.98
CA ALA A 447 7.76 9.72 -14.42
C ALA A 447 9.05 9.34 -13.67
N GLY A 448 9.05 8.21 -12.96
CA GLY A 448 10.24 7.74 -12.24
C GLY A 448 11.25 7.01 -13.14
N PHE A 449 10.82 6.00 -13.89
CA PHE A 449 11.74 5.14 -14.64
C PHE A 449 12.27 5.77 -15.92
N LEU A 450 11.45 6.55 -16.64
CA LEU A 450 11.87 7.07 -17.95
C LEU A 450 13.06 8.04 -17.85
N PRO A 451 13.04 9.07 -16.98
CA PRO A 451 14.18 9.98 -16.84
C PRO A 451 15.43 9.24 -16.35
N ALA A 452 15.27 8.30 -15.41
CA ALA A 452 16.36 7.48 -14.91
C ALA A 452 17.05 6.70 -16.04
N VAL A 453 16.30 5.95 -16.85
CA VAL A 453 16.88 5.18 -17.97
C VAL A 453 17.51 6.11 -19.00
N VAL A 454 16.83 7.20 -19.36
CA VAL A 454 17.31 8.13 -20.39
C VAL A 454 18.63 8.79 -19.97
N VAL A 455 18.75 9.30 -18.75
CA VAL A 455 19.99 9.99 -18.33
C VAL A 455 21.18 9.04 -18.29
N HIS A 456 20.99 7.80 -17.79
CA HIS A 456 22.08 6.83 -17.71
C HIS A 456 22.62 6.47 -19.10
N VAL A 457 21.73 6.36 -20.10
CA VAL A 457 22.13 6.15 -21.49
C VAL A 457 22.84 7.38 -22.05
N LEU A 458 22.33 8.59 -21.80
CA LEU A 458 22.92 9.83 -22.33
C LEU A 458 24.33 10.11 -21.80
N ILE A 459 24.58 9.83 -20.52
CA ILE A 459 25.89 10.10 -19.90
C ILE A 459 26.86 8.91 -19.98
N GLY A 460 26.40 7.76 -20.48
CA GLY A 460 27.21 6.54 -20.56
C GLY A 460 27.37 5.77 -19.24
N TYR A 461 26.63 6.11 -18.19
CA TYR A 461 26.65 5.37 -16.93
C TYR A 461 25.75 4.12 -17.00
N THR A 462 26.15 3.13 -17.80
CA THR A 462 25.29 2.01 -18.20
C THR A 462 25.69 0.65 -17.62
N SER A 463 26.43 0.64 -16.51
CA SER A 463 26.84 -0.63 -15.89
C SER A 463 25.62 -1.50 -15.53
N PHE A 464 25.69 -2.79 -15.89
CA PHE A 464 24.55 -3.69 -15.78
C PHE A 464 24.06 -3.85 -14.34
N GLU A 465 24.97 -3.98 -13.39
CA GLU A 465 24.65 -4.14 -11.96
C GLU A 465 23.89 -2.93 -11.41
N HIS A 466 24.27 -1.71 -11.85
CA HIS A 466 23.64 -0.47 -11.45
C HIS A 466 22.21 -0.33 -12.03
N LEU A 467 22.01 -0.69 -13.30
CA LEU A 467 20.71 -0.55 -13.98
C LEU A 467 19.78 -1.78 -13.86
N ALA A 468 20.28 -2.94 -13.42
CA ALA A 468 19.47 -4.15 -13.30
C ALA A 468 18.20 -3.98 -12.43
N PRO A 469 18.25 -3.29 -11.26
CA PRO A 469 17.04 -3.02 -10.48
C PRO A 469 16.01 -2.17 -11.23
N VAL A 470 16.48 -1.21 -12.03
CA VAL A 470 15.63 -0.32 -12.84
C VAL A 470 14.93 -1.11 -13.94
N TYR A 471 15.67 -1.92 -14.71
CA TYR A 471 15.10 -2.74 -15.77
C TYR A 471 14.10 -3.78 -15.25
N LEU A 472 14.43 -4.42 -14.12
CA LEU A 472 13.51 -5.34 -13.45
C LEU A 472 12.24 -4.60 -13.00
N GLY A 473 12.38 -3.41 -12.40
CA GLY A 473 11.28 -2.55 -11.99
C GLY A 473 10.35 -2.20 -13.15
N VAL A 474 10.91 -1.78 -14.29
CA VAL A 474 10.15 -1.47 -15.53
C VAL A 474 9.39 -2.69 -16.02
N GLY A 475 10.06 -3.84 -16.18
CA GLY A 475 9.44 -5.06 -16.70
C GLY A 475 8.32 -5.58 -15.79
N LEU A 476 8.56 -5.65 -14.49
CA LEU A 476 7.55 -6.09 -13.52
C LEU A 476 6.36 -5.14 -13.44
N THR A 477 6.61 -3.82 -13.48
CA THR A 477 5.56 -2.81 -13.46
C THR A 477 4.70 -2.86 -14.71
N GLY A 478 5.32 -2.97 -15.89
CA GLY A 478 4.62 -3.12 -17.16
C GLY A 478 3.73 -4.35 -17.19
N LEU A 479 4.25 -5.51 -16.77
CA LEU A 479 3.48 -6.74 -16.65
C LEU A 479 2.33 -6.61 -15.62
N ALA A 480 2.60 -6.03 -14.45
CA ALA A 480 1.61 -5.82 -13.41
C ALA A 480 0.42 -4.99 -13.91
N LEU A 481 0.71 -3.86 -14.57
CA LEU A 481 -0.29 -2.96 -15.13
C LEU A 481 -1.06 -3.60 -16.29
N ALA A 482 -0.38 -4.34 -17.18
CA ALA A 482 -1.03 -5.04 -18.29
C ALA A 482 -2.05 -6.08 -17.78
N LEU A 483 -1.66 -6.89 -16.78
CA LEU A 483 -2.54 -7.90 -16.18
C LEU A 483 -3.73 -7.28 -15.43
N ALA A 484 -3.54 -6.12 -14.82
CA ALA A 484 -4.55 -5.46 -13.99
C ALA A 484 -5.50 -4.55 -14.80
N ARG A 485 -5.10 -4.06 -15.97
CA ARG A 485 -5.87 -3.09 -16.78
C ARG A 485 -7.32 -3.51 -17.03
N PRO A 486 -7.65 -4.74 -17.49
CA PRO A 486 -9.04 -5.11 -17.77
C PRO A 486 -9.94 -5.10 -16.53
N TYR A 487 -9.35 -5.29 -15.35
CA TYR A 487 -10.06 -5.31 -14.07
C TYR A 487 -10.19 -3.91 -13.47
N LEU A 488 -9.08 -3.17 -13.34
CA LEU A 488 -9.09 -1.82 -12.75
C LEU A 488 -9.81 -0.81 -13.66
N CYS A 489 -9.68 -0.93 -14.99
CA CYS A 489 -10.32 -0.03 -15.95
C CYS A 489 -11.67 -0.56 -16.47
N ALA A 490 -12.28 -1.53 -15.79
CA ALA A 490 -13.61 -2.02 -16.18
C ALA A 490 -14.64 -0.88 -16.17
N GLY A 491 -15.33 -0.67 -17.29
CA GLY A 491 -16.44 0.29 -17.39
C GLY A 491 -17.64 -0.08 -16.51
N ARG A 492 -18.57 0.85 -16.31
CA ARG A 492 -19.92 0.48 -15.83
C ARG A 492 -20.54 -0.35 -16.95
N VAL A 493 -20.90 -1.60 -16.68
CA VAL A 493 -21.74 -2.36 -17.61
C VAL A 493 -23.03 -1.56 -17.74
N GLY A 494 -23.23 -0.91 -18.89
CA GLY A 494 -24.49 -0.24 -19.17
C GLY A 494 -25.60 -1.26 -19.09
N ARG A 495 -26.69 -0.94 -18.38
CA ARG A 495 -27.99 -1.53 -18.69
C ARG A 495 -28.18 -1.34 -20.19
N ARG A 496 -28.05 -2.39 -21.01
CA ARG A 496 -28.58 -2.34 -22.37
C ARG A 496 -30.06 -1.95 -22.21
N PRO A 497 -30.54 -0.85 -22.82
CA PRO A 497 -31.97 -0.65 -22.88
C PRO A 497 -32.54 -1.87 -23.58
N VAL A 498 -33.44 -2.58 -22.92
CA VAL A 498 -34.29 -3.56 -23.57
C VAL A 498 -35.02 -2.76 -24.65
N ARG A 499 -34.63 -2.94 -25.92
CA ARG A 499 -35.44 -2.49 -27.04
C ARG A 499 -36.76 -3.23 -26.89
N ARG A 500 -37.82 -2.50 -26.55
CA ARG A 500 -39.19 -2.97 -26.69
C ARG A 500 -39.52 -3.10 -28.16
#